data_AF-A0A401TJJ4-F1
#
_entry.id   AF-A0A401TJJ4-F1
#
_cell.length_a   1.000
_cell.length_b   1.000
_cell.length_c   1.000
_cell.angle_alpha   90.00
_cell.angle_beta   90.00
_cell.angle_gamma   90.00
#
_symmetry.space_group_name_H-M   'P 1'
#
loop_
_entity.id
_entity.type
_entity.pdbx_description
1 polymer ?
#
loop_
_entity_poly.entity_id
_entity_poly.type
_entity_poly.pdbx_seq_one_letter_code
_entity_poly.pdbx_strand_id
1 'polypeptide(L)'
;VKRVALAEYKGSARRKNLQILRNKAQQTARHSPNEYQTLLSKEIQMAAIMGNIRGMYKGIKKALGPAQSKTVPSPPQSFTGEVITDKGQQMERWVEHYSDLYPREQTVSTSALDVITFLLTMEKLDTEPSVEELSKAIDSLDSLDKAPASDGVPPDLIECCKASFLLPLHEVLCQGWQEGCCETPLDQVVA
;
A
#
# COMPACT_ATOMS: atom_id res chain seq x y z
N VAL A 1 -16.73 -21.84 56.90
CA VAL A 1 -15.93 -22.33 55.75
C VAL A 1 -16.79 -22.67 54.52
N LYS A 2 -17.68 -23.68 54.54
CA LYS A 2 -18.47 -24.10 53.35
C LYS A 2 -19.34 -23.00 52.70
N ARG A 3 -19.98 -22.13 53.48
CA ARG A 3 -20.81 -21.02 52.94
C ARG A 3 -19.99 -19.95 52.23
N VAL A 4 -18.77 -19.70 52.69
CA VAL A 4 -17.84 -18.73 52.09
C VAL A 4 -17.30 -19.25 50.76
N ALA A 5 -16.87 -20.51 50.72
CA ALA A 5 -16.44 -21.18 49.49
C ALA A 5 -17.54 -21.23 48.41
N LEU A 6 -18.80 -21.44 48.80
CA LEU A 6 -19.94 -21.42 47.88
C LEU A 6 -20.21 -20.02 47.31
N ALA A 7 -20.04 -18.97 48.13
CA ALA A 7 -20.21 -17.59 47.70
C ALA A 7 -19.10 -17.15 46.73
N GLU A 8 -17.85 -17.53 46.99
CA GLU A 8 -16.72 -17.29 46.10
C GLU A 8 -16.85 -18.06 44.78
N TYR A 9 -17.29 -19.32 44.82
CA TYR A 9 -17.57 -20.10 43.62
C TYR A 9 -18.63 -19.43 42.74
N LYS A 10 -19.76 -19.01 43.33
CA LYS A 10 -20.82 -18.27 42.61
C LYS A 10 -20.33 -16.92 42.07
N GLY A 11 -19.48 -16.22 42.82
CA GLY A 11 -18.83 -14.97 42.39
C GLY A 11 -17.91 -15.17 41.19
N SER A 12 -17.09 -16.23 41.22
CA SER A 12 -16.17 -16.57 40.12
C SER A 12 -16.92 -17.00 38.85
N ALA A 13 -18.00 -17.78 39.00
CA ALA A 13 -18.87 -18.18 37.89
C ALA A 13 -19.59 -16.99 37.28
N ARG A 14 -20.10 -16.06 38.10
CA ARG A 14 -20.74 -14.82 37.64
C ARG A 14 -19.77 -13.93 36.86
N ARG A 15 -18.52 -13.78 37.31
CA ARG A 15 -17.48 -13.01 36.57
C ARG A 15 -17.15 -13.65 35.22
N LYS A 16 -16.97 -14.98 35.17
CA LYS A 16 -16.75 -15.73 33.92
C LYS A 16 -17.90 -15.52 32.93
N ASN A 17 -19.15 -15.63 33.41
CA ASN A 17 -20.33 -15.42 32.58
C ASN A 17 -20.44 -13.97 32.07
N LEU A 18 -20.13 -12.97 32.91
CA LEU A 18 -20.08 -11.57 32.48
C LEU A 18 -19.01 -11.33 31.41
N GLN A 19 -17.84 -11.96 31.54
CA GLN A 19 -16.78 -11.86 30.55
C GLN A 19 -17.21 -12.47 29.20
N ILE A 20 -17.86 -13.63 29.21
CA ILE A 20 -18.39 -14.28 28.00
C ILE A 20 -19.41 -13.39 27.30
N LEU A 21 -20.36 -12.82 28.06
CA LEU A 21 -21.38 -11.91 27.51
C LEU A 21 -20.76 -10.64 26.93
N ARG A 22 -19.76 -10.07 27.61
CA ARG A 22 -19.01 -8.90 27.12
C ARG A 22 -18.26 -9.21 25.83
N ASN A 23 -17.56 -10.34 25.78
CA ASN A 23 -16.86 -10.79 24.58
C ASN A 23 -17.83 -10.99 23.41
N LYS A 24 -18.99 -11.61 23.67
CA LYS A 24 -20.02 -11.83 22.65
C LYS A 24 -20.59 -10.51 22.11
N ALA A 25 -20.91 -9.56 23.00
CA ALA A 25 -21.37 -8.23 22.60
C ALA A 25 -20.32 -7.48 21.77
N GLN A 26 -19.05 -7.53 22.20
CA GLN A 26 -17.94 -6.92 21.45
C GLN A 26 -17.72 -7.58 20.10
N GLN A 27 -17.82 -8.92 20.01
CA GLN A 27 -17.69 -9.67 18.76
C GLN A 27 -18.79 -9.28 17.77
N THR A 28 -20.05 -9.23 18.23
CA THR A 28 -21.17 -8.81 17.39
C THR A 28 -21.03 -7.34 16.94
N ALA A 29 -20.60 -6.44 17.83
CA ALA A 29 -20.38 -5.04 17.49
C ALA A 29 -19.25 -4.83 16.47
N ARG A 30 -18.24 -5.71 16.45
CA ARG A 30 -17.10 -5.68 15.51
C ARG A 30 -17.37 -6.39 14.20
N HIS A 31 -18.40 -7.24 14.12
CA HIS A 31 -18.67 -8.09 12.95
C HIS A 31 -18.90 -7.27 11.68
N SER A 32 -19.92 -6.41 11.67
CA SER A 32 -20.30 -5.65 10.48
C SER A 32 -19.24 -4.66 9.99
N PRO A 33 -18.52 -3.91 10.87
CA PRO A 33 -17.39 -3.10 10.45
C PRO A 33 -16.24 -3.91 9.85
N ASN A 34 -15.90 -5.09 10.41
CA ASN A 34 -14.86 -5.95 9.86
C ASN A 34 -15.24 -6.52 8.48
N GLU A 35 -16.50 -6.93 8.30
CA GLU A 35 -16.99 -7.43 7.01
C GLU A 35 -16.89 -6.35 5.93
N TYR A 36 -17.33 -5.13 6.24
CA TYR A 36 -17.21 -4.00 5.33
C TYR A 36 -15.76 -3.70 4.96
N GLN A 37 -14.84 -3.68 5.93
CA GLN A 37 -13.41 -3.46 5.67
C GLN A 37 -12.80 -4.57 4.82
N THR A 38 -13.20 -5.82 5.07
CA THR A 38 -12.72 -6.98 4.30
C THR A 38 -13.21 -6.90 2.85
N LEU A 39 -14.47 -6.56 2.63
CA LEU A 39 -15.04 -6.36 1.29
C LEU A 39 -14.32 -5.23 0.56
N LEU A 40 -14.16 -4.07 1.22
CA LEU A 40 -13.50 -2.90 0.63
C LEU A 40 -12.04 -3.19 0.24
N SER A 41 -11.33 -3.96 1.08
CA SER A 41 -9.95 -4.38 0.79
C SER A 41 -9.89 -5.28 -0.45
N LYS A 42 -10.83 -6.23 -0.58
CA LYS A 42 -10.96 -7.09 -1.78
C LYS A 42 -11.25 -6.26 -3.03
N GLU A 43 -12.14 -5.28 -2.96
CA GLU A 43 -12.45 -4.38 -4.09
C GLU A 43 -11.21 -3.59 -4.54
N ILE A 44 -10.44 -3.04 -3.61
CA ILE A 44 -9.19 -2.32 -3.90
C ILE A 44 -8.18 -3.25 -4.57
N GLN A 45 -8.01 -4.45 -4.02
CA GLN A 45 -7.09 -5.45 -4.54
C GLN A 45 -7.48 -5.89 -5.96
N MET A 46 -8.76 -6.19 -6.20
CA MET A 46 -9.24 -6.55 -7.54
C MET A 46 -9.05 -5.42 -8.55
N ALA A 47 -9.31 -4.18 -8.15
CA ALA A 47 -9.07 -3.03 -9.04
C ALA A 47 -7.59 -2.88 -9.39
N ALA A 48 -6.68 -3.14 -8.45
CA ALA A 48 -5.24 -3.15 -8.70
C ALA A 48 -4.85 -4.28 -9.67
N ILE A 49 -5.35 -5.50 -9.45
CA ILE A 49 -5.09 -6.67 -10.29
C ILE A 49 -5.54 -6.45 -11.73
N MET A 50 -6.70 -5.83 -11.92
CA MET A 50 -7.25 -5.54 -13.25
C MET A 50 -6.57 -4.34 -13.94
N GLY A 51 -5.54 -3.74 -13.35
CA GLY A 51 -4.92 -2.52 -13.87
C GLY A 51 -5.82 -1.28 -13.81
N ASN A 52 -6.93 -1.33 -13.07
CA ASN A 52 -7.85 -0.21 -12.90
C ASN A 52 -7.35 0.74 -11.81
N ILE A 53 -6.31 1.51 -12.14
CA ILE A 53 -5.66 2.47 -11.23
C ILE A 53 -6.66 3.47 -10.64
N ARG A 54 -7.63 3.92 -11.44
CA ARG A 54 -8.68 4.87 -10.99
C ARG A 54 -9.61 4.24 -9.96
N GLY A 55 -10.00 2.98 -10.17
CA GLY A 55 -10.82 2.20 -9.23
C GLY A 55 -10.09 1.96 -7.91
N MET A 56 -8.82 1.56 -7.99
CA MET A 56 -7.95 1.36 -6.84
C MET A 56 -7.86 2.65 -6.00
N TYR A 57 -7.55 3.79 -6.63
CA TYR A 57 -7.44 5.07 -5.93
C TYR A 57 -8.75 5.51 -5.28
N LYS A 58 -9.90 5.30 -5.95
CA LYS A 58 -11.22 5.55 -5.35
C LYS A 58 -11.47 4.69 -4.12
N GLY A 59 -11.11 3.41 -4.17
CA GLY A 59 -11.27 2.49 -3.04
C GLY A 59 -10.40 2.89 -1.85
N ILE A 60 -9.13 3.24 -2.09
CA ILE A 60 -8.21 3.76 -1.05
C ILE A 60 -8.79 5.02 -0.40
N LYS A 61 -9.28 5.97 -1.20
CA LYS A 61 -9.91 7.20 -0.68
C LYS A 61 -11.16 6.88 0.17
N LYS A 62 -11.95 5.88 -0.23
CA LYS A 62 -13.12 5.43 0.55
C LYS A 62 -12.72 4.75 1.87
N ALA A 63 -11.59 4.03 1.90
CA ALA A 63 -11.06 3.39 3.09
C ALA A 63 -10.49 4.39 4.10
N LEU A 64 -9.76 5.40 3.62
CA LEU A 64 -9.23 6.49 4.44
C LEU A 64 -10.32 7.45 4.93
N GLY A 65 -11.46 7.47 4.26
CA GLY A 65 -12.55 8.39 4.54
C GLY A 65 -12.28 9.80 4.04
N PRO A 66 -13.14 10.78 4.37
CA PRO A 66 -12.88 12.17 4.04
C PRO A 66 -11.55 12.61 4.65
N ALA A 67 -10.66 13.13 3.81
CA ALA A 67 -9.44 13.78 4.27
C ALA A 67 -9.83 14.85 5.29
N GLN A 68 -9.42 14.68 6.54
CA GLN A 68 -9.57 15.70 7.57
C GLN A 68 -8.94 16.96 6.97
N SER A 69 -9.79 17.96 6.68
CA SER A 69 -9.34 19.23 6.12
C SER A 69 -8.19 19.75 6.96
N LYS A 70 -7.16 20.27 6.28
CA LYS A 70 -5.93 20.83 6.83
C LYS A 70 -6.23 21.93 7.85
N THR A 71 -6.65 21.55 9.05
CA THR A 71 -6.30 22.29 10.24
C THR A 71 -4.82 21.97 10.40
N VAL A 72 -3.99 23.01 10.44
CA VAL A 72 -2.56 22.90 10.79
C VAL A 72 -2.41 21.80 11.84
N PRO A 73 -1.54 20.80 11.65
CA PRO A 73 -1.31 19.79 12.68
C PRO A 73 -1.03 20.55 13.97
N SER A 74 -1.97 20.49 14.92
CA SER A 74 -1.76 21.10 16.22
C SER A 74 -0.46 20.49 16.75
N PRO A 75 0.50 21.30 17.22
CA PRO A 75 1.76 20.76 17.69
C PRO A 75 1.47 19.68 18.75
N PRO A 76 2.21 18.57 18.75
CA PRO A 76 2.05 17.49 19.72
C PRO A 76 1.94 18.07 21.12
N GLN A 77 0.90 17.66 21.84
CA GLN A 77 0.74 18.06 23.24
C GLN A 77 1.54 17.10 24.12
N SER A 78 2.17 17.65 25.15
CA SER A 78 2.74 16.87 26.23
C SER A 78 1.65 16.06 26.93
N PHE A 79 2.05 15.09 27.77
CA PHE A 79 1.11 14.37 28.63
C PHE A 79 0.31 15.30 29.57
N THR A 80 0.86 16.47 29.90
CA THR A 80 0.21 17.52 30.70
C THR A 80 -0.66 18.49 29.89
N GLY A 81 -0.73 18.34 28.56
CA GLY A 81 -1.58 19.16 27.68
C GLY A 81 -0.92 20.43 27.12
N GLU A 82 0.37 20.64 27.40
CA GLU A 82 1.12 21.80 26.90
C GLU A 82 1.57 21.59 25.45
N VAL A 83 1.57 22.66 24.66
CA VAL A 83 1.94 22.62 23.24
C VAL A 83 3.46 22.55 23.11
N ILE A 84 3.97 21.44 22.58
CA ILE A 84 5.42 21.26 22.36
C ILE A 84 5.81 22.07 21.12
N THR A 85 6.64 23.10 21.31
CA THR A 85 7.15 23.97 20.23
C THR A 85 8.51 23.53 19.70
N ASP A 86 9.29 22.80 20.50
CA ASP A 86 10.59 22.26 20.11
C ASP A 86 10.45 21.04 19.19
N LYS A 87 11.16 21.03 18.06
CA LYS A 87 11.08 19.96 17.05
C LYS A 87 11.63 18.63 17.54
N GLY A 88 12.66 18.64 18.39
CA GLY A 88 13.25 17.42 18.94
C GLY A 88 12.27 16.71 19.87
N GLN A 89 11.67 17.47 20.79
CA GLN A 89 10.65 16.98 21.71
C GLN A 89 9.38 16.52 20.99
N GLN A 90 8.99 17.17 19.89
CA GLN A 90 7.88 16.69 19.05
C GLN A 90 8.16 15.29 18.49
N MET A 91 9.38 15.06 17.98
CA MET A 91 9.76 13.76 17.43
C MET A 91 9.73 12.69 18.52
N GLU A 92 10.30 12.97 19.68
CA GLU A 92 10.29 12.04 20.82
C GLU A 92 8.86 11.70 21.24
N ARG A 93 7.96 12.69 21.28
CA ARG A 93 6.54 12.47 21.59
C ARG A 93 5.82 11.62 20.56
N TRP A 94 6.13 11.77 19.27
CA TRP A 94 5.60 10.90 18.23
C TRP A 94 6.12 9.46 18.37
N VAL A 95 7.40 9.29 18.70
CA VAL A 95 8.01 7.97 18.93
C VAL A 95 7.31 7.26 20.09
N GLU A 96 7.09 7.93 21.21
CA GLU A 96 6.34 7.39 22.35
C GLU A 96 4.91 6.98 21.93
N HIS A 97 4.18 7.90 21.29
CA HIS A 97 2.79 7.68 20.90
C HIS A 97 2.61 6.46 20.00
N TYR A 98 3.48 6.31 18.99
CA TYR A 98 3.40 5.18 18.07
C TYR A 98 3.94 3.88 18.66
N SER A 99 4.89 3.95 19.60
CA SER A 99 5.36 2.77 20.33
C SER A 99 4.28 2.16 21.22
N ASP A 100 3.44 2.99 21.83
CA ASP A 100 2.28 2.54 22.61
C ASP A 100 1.14 2.00 21.73
N LEU A 101 0.89 2.67 20.58
CA LEU A 101 -0.16 2.29 19.63
C LEU A 101 0.10 0.96 18.95
N TYR A 102 1.36 0.70 18.59
CA TYR A 102 1.79 -0.51 17.91
C TYR A 102 2.70 -1.32 18.83
N PRO A 103 2.13 -2.15 19.74
CA PRO A 103 2.95 -3.09 20.49
C PRO A 103 3.73 -3.98 19.50
N ARG A 104 5.03 -4.09 19.77
CA ARG A 104 6.13 -4.48 18.87
C ARG A 104 6.03 -5.84 18.18
N GLU A 105 5.06 -6.68 18.53
CA GLU A 105 4.96 -8.05 18.01
C GLU A 105 3.53 -8.34 17.51
N GLN A 106 3.26 -7.95 16.27
CA GLN A 106 2.13 -8.50 15.56
C GLN A 106 2.52 -9.88 15.02
N THR A 107 2.18 -10.94 15.75
CA THR A 107 2.32 -12.32 15.26
C THR A 107 1.30 -12.53 14.14
N VAL A 108 1.69 -12.22 12.91
CA VAL A 108 0.89 -12.54 11.73
C VAL A 108 0.86 -14.07 11.61
N SER A 109 -0.32 -14.66 11.72
CA SER A 109 -0.51 -16.10 11.55
C SER A 109 -0.17 -16.50 10.10
N THR A 110 0.54 -17.61 9.91
CA THR A 110 0.79 -18.18 8.58
C THR A 110 -0.51 -18.45 7.82
N SER A 111 -1.57 -18.86 8.52
CA SER A 111 -2.91 -19.03 7.93
C SER A 111 -3.51 -17.72 7.40
N ALA A 112 -3.13 -16.56 7.94
CA ALA A 112 -3.56 -15.27 7.41
C ALA A 112 -2.81 -14.91 6.12
N LEU A 113 -1.56 -15.36 5.97
CA LEU A 113 -0.78 -15.23 4.73
C LEU A 113 -1.30 -16.18 3.65
N ASP A 114 -1.72 -17.40 4.01
CA ASP A 114 -2.31 -18.35 3.05
C ASP A 114 -3.66 -17.87 2.49
N VAL A 115 -4.39 -17.03 3.24
CA VAL A 115 -5.63 -16.39 2.77
C VAL A 115 -5.34 -15.27 1.77
N ILE A 116 -4.13 -14.71 1.78
CA ILE A 116 -3.69 -13.79 0.72
C ILE A 116 -3.46 -14.65 -0.51
N THR A 117 -4.46 -14.69 -1.38
CA THR A 117 -4.37 -15.32 -2.69
C THR A 117 -3.18 -14.70 -3.43
N PHE A 118 -2.06 -15.43 -3.47
CA PHE A 118 -0.94 -15.08 -4.35
C PHE A 118 -1.49 -15.02 -5.78
N LEU A 119 -1.08 -13.97 -6.49
CA LEU A 119 -1.45 -13.81 -7.89
C LEU A 119 -0.91 -15.00 -8.69
N LEU A 120 -1.62 -15.36 -9.76
CA LEU A 120 -1.03 -16.16 -10.82
C LEU A 120 0.25 -15.44 -11.27
N THR A 121 1.38 -16.11 -11.17
CA THR A 121 2.64 -15.64 -11.76
C THR A 121 2.35 -15.37 -13.23
N MET A 122 2.43 -14.11 -13.63
CA MET A 122 2.26 -13.72 -15.03
C MET A 122 3.55 -14.05 -15.77
N GLU A 123 3.76 -15.32 -16.10
CA GLU A 123 4.94 -15.80 -16.84
C GLU A 123 5.11 -15.05 -18.18
N LYS A 124 4.01 -14.54 -18.75
CA LYS A 124 4.03 -13.65 -19.91
C LYS A 124 4.84 -12.35 -19.66
N LEU A 125 4.92 -11.86 -18.43
CA LEU A 125 5.72 -10.67 -18.12
C LEU A 125 7.21 -10.96 -18.00
N ASP A 126 7.62 -12.24 -17.94
CA ASP A 126 9.02 -12.64 -17.88
C ASP A 126 9.59 -12.92 -19.29
N THR A 127 8.74 -12.98 -20.31
CA THR A 127 9.18 -13.17 -21.71
C THR A 127 9.76 -11.90 -22.28
N GLU A 128 10.85 -12.05 -23.06
CA GLU A 128 11.48 -10.97 -23.79
C GLU A 128 10.46 -10.25 -24.70
N PRO A 129 10.41 -8.91 -24.69
CA PRO A 129 9.43 -8.14 -25.45
C PRO A 129 9.61 -8.35 -26.97
N SER A 130 8.52 -8.47 -27.71
CA SER A 130 8.59 -8.61 -29.18
C SER A 130 8.69 -7.25 -29.90
N VAL A 131 9.20 -7.25 -31.13
CA VAL A 131 9.27 -6.05 -31.98
C VAL A 131 7.87 -5.48 -32.25
N GLU A 132 6.87 -6.33 -32.42
CA GLU A 132 5.46 -5.94 -32.60
C GLU A 132 4.87 -5.34 -31.33
N GLU A 133 5.21 -5.87 -30.16
CA GLU A 133 4.77 -5.32 -28.86
C GLU A 133 5.38 -3.94 -28.62
N LEU A 134 6.68 -3.76 -28.90
CA LEU A 134 7.34 -2.47 -28.84
C LEU A 134 6.74 -1.48 -29.84
N SER A 135 6.51 -1.93 -31.07
CA SER A 135 5.87 -1.14 -32.13
C SER A 135 4.49 -0.65 -31.70
N LYS A 136 3.66 -1.53 -31.13
CA LYS A 136 2.33 -1.21 -30.63
C LYS A 136 2.36 -0.31 -29.39
N ALA A 137 3.36 -0.44 -28.54
CA ALA A 137 3.57 0.45 -27.39
C ALA A 137 3.96 1.87 -27.83
N ILE A 138 4.75 1.99 -28.91
CA ILE A 138 5.05 3.29 -29.51
C ILE A 138 3.78 3.90 -30.10
N ASP A 139 2.95 3.12 -30.80
CA ASP A 139 1.68 3.61 -31.37
C ASP A 139 0.63 3.98 -30.31
N SER A 140 0.75 3.45 -29.08
CA SER A 140 -0.15 3.79 -27.97
C SER A 140 0.34 4.97 -27.13
N LEU A 141 1.49 5.56 -27.47
CA LEU A 141 1.92 6.82 -26.88
C LEU A 141 0.96 7.92 -27.31
N ASP A 142 0.13 8.40 -26.38
CA ASP A 142 -0.62 9.64 -26.59
C ASP A 142 0.37 10.80 -26.79
N SER A 143 0.55 11.23 -28.04
CA SER A 143 1.41 12.34 -28.47
C SER A 143 0.77 13.71 -28.25
N LEU A 144 -0.56 13.77 -28.24
CA LEU A 144 -1.32 15.01 -28.38
C LEU A 144 -1.22 16.02 -27.21
N ASP A 145 -0.83 15.60 -26.00
CA ASP A 145 -0.83 16.47 -24.80
C ASP A 145 0.31 16.19 -23.79
N LYS A 146 1.41 15.56 -24.23
CA LYS A 146 2.55 15.26 -23.34
C LYS A 146 3.66 16.30 -23.47
N ALA A 147 4.10 16.82 -22.33
CA ALA A 147 5.26 17.71 -22.28
C ALA A 147 6.53 16.95 -22.71
N PRO A 148 7.49 17.62 -23.38
CA PRO A 148 8.79 17.05 -23.70
C PRO A 148 9.50 16.56 -22.43
N ALA A 149 10.23 15.46 -22.54
CA ALA A 149 11.09 15.00 -21.45
C ALA A 149 12.25 15.99 -21.22
N SER A 150 13.00 15.82 -20.13
CA SER A 150 14.11 16.73 -19.74
C SER A 150 15.25 16.80 -20.74
N ASP A 151 15.31 15.84 -21.65
CA ASP A 151 16.18 15.76 -22.82
C ASP A 151 15.70 16.62 -24.00
N GLY A 152 14.53 17.24 -23.90
CA GLY A 152 13.93 18.08 -24.94
C GLY A 152 13.32 17.28 -26.10
N VAL A 153 13.17 15.97 -25.98
CA VAL A 153 12.59 15.13 -27.03
C VAL A 153 11.06 15.13 -26.91
N PRO A 154 10.33 15.66 -27.91
CA PRO A 154 8.88 15.58 -27.91
C PRO A 154 8.41 14.17 -28.29
N PRO A 155 7.27 13.70 -27.74
CA PRO A 155 6.69 12.40 -28.05
C PRO A 155 6.45 12.18 -29.55
N ASP A 156 6.07 13.25 -30.26
CA ASP A 156 5.78 13.24 -31.70
C ASP A 156 7.00 12.85 -32.54
N LEU A 157 8.21 13.20 -32.08
CA LEU A 157 9.45 12.85 -32.77
C LEU A 157 9.73 11.34 -32.68
N ILE A 158 9.34 10.71 -31.58
CA ILE A 158 9.45 9.26 -31.37
C ILE A 158 8.49 8.54 -32.33
N GLU A 159 7.26 9.02 -32.45
CA GLU A 159 6.27 8.47 -33.40
C GLU A 159 6.75 8.60 -34.86
N CYS A 160 7.24 9.78 -35.25
CA CYS A 160 7.71 10.05 -36.61
C CYS A 160 8.97 9.25 -36.99
N CYS A 161 9.90 9.05 -36.05
CA CYS A 161 11.17 8.39 -36.32
C CYS A 161 11.13 6.87 -36.06
N LYS A 162 9.97 6.32 -35.67
CA LYS A 162 9.76 4.90 -35.32
C LYS A 162 10.43 3.94 -36.31
N ALA A 163 10.21 4.11 -37.61
CA ALA A 163 10.78 3.23 -38.64
C ALA A 163 12.33 3.19 -38.66
N SER A 164 12.98 4.24 -38.16
CA SER A 164 14.44 4.38 -38.17
C SER A 164 15.12 3.77 -36.93
N PHE A 165 14.46 3.79 -35.77
CA PHE A 165 15.08 3.35 -34.51
C PHE A 165 14.38 2.15 -33.85
N LEU A 166 13.26 1.64 -34.39
CA LEU A 166 12.52 0.52 -33.79
C LEU A 166 13.39 -0.71 -33.52
N LEU A 167 14.23 -1.11 -34.49
CA LEU A 167 15.12 -2.27 -34.36
C LEU A 167 16.28 -2.01 -33.38
N PRO A 168 17.06 -0.90 -33.50
CA PRO A 168 18.08 -0.56 -32.51
C PRO A 168 17.53 -0.46 -31.07
N LEU A 169 16.33 0.12 -30.91
CA LEU A 169 15.70 0.28 -29.60
C LEU A 169 15.26 -1.07 -29.02
N HIS A 170 14.73 -1.97 -29.87
CA HIS A 170 14.38 -3.33 -29.47
C HIS A 170 15.61 -4.10 -28.99
N GLU A 171 16.74 -4.00 -29.69
CA GLU A 171 17.99 -4.65 -29.30
C GLU A 171 18.48 -4.19 -27.92
N VAL A 172 18.51 -2.88 -27.66
CA VAL A 172 18.91 -2.32 -26.36
C VAL A 172 17.95 -2.74 -25.24
N LEU A 173 16.65 -2.77 -25.54
CA LEU A 173 15.63 -3.22 -24.58
C LEU A 173 15.84 -4.69 -24.19
N CYS A 174 16.15 -5.56 -25.16
CA CYS A 174 16.41 -6.97 -24.94
C CYS A 174 17.72 -7.20 -24.16
N GLN A 175 18.77 -6.42 -24.45
CA GLN A 175 20.02 -6.44 -23.68
C GLN A 175 19.76 -6.13 -22.20
N GLY A 176 19.05 -5.02 -21.91
CA GLY A 176 18.67 -4.67 -20.53
C GLY A 176 17.78 -5.72 -19.85
N TRP A 177 16.97 -6.44 -20.63
CA TRP A 177 16.12 -7.52 -20.15
C TRP A 177 16.92 -8.77 -19.72
N GLN A 178 17.96 -9.13 -20.48
CA GLN A 178 18.79 -10.31 -20.21
C GLN A 178 19.84 -10.06 -19.13
N GLU A 179 20.37 -8.83 -19.04
CA GLU A 179 21.49 -8.48 -18.15
C GLU A 179 21.02 -7.94 -16.78
N GLY A 180 19.76 -7.50 -16.66
CA GLY A 180 19.21 -6.93 -15.42
C GLY A 180 19.78 -5.55 -15.06
N CYS A 181 20.52 -4.92 -15.97
CA CYS A 181 21.07 -3.58 -15.83
C CYS A 181 20.97 -2.85 -17.17
N CYS A 182 20.39 -1.66 -17.17
CA CYS A 182 20.54 -0.74 -18.28
C CYS A 182 21.84 0.03 -18.04
N GLU A 183 22.94 -0.36 -18.68
CA GLU A 183 24.15 0.47 -18.67
C GLU A 183 23.84 1.78 -19.41
N THR A 184 23.47 2.82 -18.67
CA THR A 184 23.40 4.17 -19.22
C THR A 184 24.84 4.69 -19.33
N PRO A 185 25.31 5.17 -20.50
CA PRO A 185 26.67 5.69 -20.67
C PRO A 185 27.00 6.98 -19.90
N LEU A 186 26.16 7.41 -18.95
CA LEU A 186 26.31 8.68 -18.23
C LEU A 186 27.36 8.64 -17.11
N ASP A 187 27.92 7.46 -16.78
CA ASP A 187 28.92 7.32 -15.71
C ASP A 187 30.36 7.67 -16.11
N GLN A 188 30.60 8.20 -17.32
CA GLN A 188 31.94 8.61 -17.77
C GLN A 188 32.22 10.13 -17.75
N VAL A 189 31.34 10.99 -17.23
CA VAL A 189 31.56 12.47 -17.27
C VAL A 189 31.78 13.12 -15.90
N VAL A 190 32.11 12.35 -14.85
CA VAL A 190 32.62 12.95 -13.61
C VAL A 190 33.95 12.32 -13.22
N ALA A 191 35.03 12.85 -13.80
CA ALA A 191 36.40 12.77 -13.29
C ALA A 191 37.02 14.17 -13.33
#